data_AF-A0A3C0FTY2-F1
#
_entry.id   AF-A0A3C0FTY2-F1
#
_cell.length_a   1.000
_cell.length_b   1.000
_cell.length_c   1.000
_cell.angle_alpha   90.00
_cell.angle_beta   90.00
_cell.angle_gamma   90.00
#
_symmetry.space_group_name_H-M   'P 1'
#
loop_
_entity.id
_entity.type
_entity.pdbx_description
1 polymer ?
#
loop_
_entity_poly.entity_id
_entity_poly.type
_entity_poly.pdbx_seq_one_letter_code
_entity_poly.pdbx_strand_id
1 'polypeptide(L)' 'AGLKEIADFDISVSAYPETHPDAPSSDFEIDYLKRKIDAGANRAITQFFFDNETYLRFRDKCVAAGIE' A
#
# COMPACT_ATOMS: atom_id res chain seq x y z
N ALA A 1 7.33 -18.91 -5.42
CA ALA A 1 6.50 -18.57 -6.58
C ALA A 1 5.45 -17.56 -6.16
N GLY A 2 5.60 -16.30 -6.59
CA GLY A 2 4.57 -15.28 -6.44
C GLY A 2 3.45 -15.43 -7.49
N LEU A 3 2.32 -14.74 -7.31
CA LEU A 3 1.19 -14.78 -8.25
C LEU A 3 1.61 -14.40 -9.69
N LYS A 4 2.51 -13.43 -9.85
CA LYS A 4 3.04 -12.99 -11.15
C LYS A 4 3.89 -14.04 -11.89
N GLU A 5 4.46 -15.02 -11.19
CA GLU A 5 5.17 -16.13 -11.83
C GLU A 5 4.23 -17.15 -12.47
N ILE A 6 2.96 -17.20 -12.02
CA ILE A 6 1.94 -18.15 -12.52
C ILE A 6 1.28 -17.59 -13.79
N ALA A 7 0.89 -16.31 -13.77
CA ALA A 7 0.33 -15.60 -14.90
C ALA A 7 0.42 -14.08 -14.69
N ASP A 8 0.19 -13.30 -15.74
CA ASP A 8 0.13 -11.84 -15.65
C ASP A 8 -1.22 -11.37 -15.10
N PHE A 9 -1.47 -11.64 -13.82
CA PHE A 9 -2.68 -11.20 -13.11
C PHE A 9 -2.68 -9.69 -12.88
N ASP A 10 -3.85 -9.05 -12.95
CA ASP A 10 -4.05 -7.74 -12.33
C ASP A 10 -4.25 -7.91 -10.82
N ILE A 11 -3.30 -7.42 -10.03
CA ILE A 11 -3.25 -7.67 -8.58
C ILE A 11 -3.55 -6.39 -7.82
N SER A 12 -4.60 -6.41 -7.00
CA SER A 12 -4.89 -5.34 -6.04
C SER A 12 -4.51 -5.78 -4.62
N VAL A 13 -3.89 -4.89 -3.85
CA VAL A 13 -3.47 -5.13 -2.47
C VAL A 13 -4.12 -4.15 -1.50
N SER A 14 -4.21 -4.53 -0.23
CA SER A 14 -4.68 -3.63 0.83
C SER A 14 -3.68 -2.52 1.12
N ALA A 15 -4.16 -1.36 1.54
CA ALA A 15 -3.38 -0.26 2.09
C ALA A 15 -4.06 0.28 3.36
N TYR A 16 -3.29 0.80 4.31
CA TYR A 16 -3.82 1.23 5.61
C TYR A 16 -3.41 2.67 5.91
N PRO A 17 -4.27 3.67 5.58
CA PRO A 17 -4.00 5.08 5.86
C PRO A 17 -3.72 5.37 7.34
N GLU A 18 -4.34 4.61 8.25
CA GLU A 18 -4.17 4.72 9.70
C GLU A 18 -3.09 3.77 10.27
N THR A 19 -2.25 3.16 9.42
CA THR A 19 -1.29 2.10 9.79
C THR A 19 -1.98 0.77 10.17
N HIS A 20 -1.47 -0.37 9.68
CA HIS A 20 -2.00 -1.66 10.11
C HIS A 20 -1.78 -1.86 11.62
N PRO A 21 -2.73 -2.44 12.40
CA PRO A 21 -2.57 -2.63 13.84
C PRO A 21 -1.31 -3.40 14.26
N ASP A 22 -0.88 -4.34 13.41
CA ASP A 22 0.33 -5.14 13.62
C ASP A 22 1.61 -4.51 13.03
N ALA A 23 1.51 -3.35 12.37
CA ALA A 23 2.68 -2.66 11.85
C ALA A 23 3.37 -1.83 12.95
N PRO A 24 4.71 -1.88 13.04
CA PRO A 24 5.46 -1.18 14.09
C PRO A 24 5.44 0.35 13.94
N SER A 25 5.16 0.88 12.74
CA SER A 25 5.05 2.32 12.48
C SER A 25 4.36 2.61 11.15
N SER A 26 3.93 3.86 10.97
CA SER A 26 3.41 4.36 9.68
C SER A 26 4.45 4.28 8.57
N ASP A 27 5.74 4.50 8.87
CA ASP A 27 6.79 4.44 7.85
C ASP A 27 7.05 2.99 7.41
N PHE A 28 6.97 2.03 8.34
CA PHE A 28 7.00 0.61 8.00
C PHE A 28 5.82 0.22 7.09
N GLU A 29 4.61 0.74 7.34
CA GLU A 29 3.45 0.47 6.49
C GLU A 29 3.68 0.94 5.05
N ILE A 30 4.28 2.13 4.86
CA ILE A 30 4.61 2.65 3.52
C ILE A 30 5.68 1.79 2.85
N ASP A 31 6.76 1.44 3.56
CA ASP A 31 7.81 0.57 3.04
C ASP A 31 7.25 -0.81 2.65
N TYR A 32 6.34 -1.36 3.45
CA TYR A 32 5.72 -2.65 3.18
C TYR A 32 4.75 -2.58 2.00
N LEU A 33 3.99 -1.49 1.87
CA LEU A 33 3.17 -1.24 0.68
C LEU A 33 4.03 -1.14 -0.58
N LYS A 34 5.16 -0.41 -0.53
CA LYS A 34 6.10 -0.33 -1.64
C LYS A 34 6.58 -1.71 -2.08
N ARG A 35 6.97 -2.58 -1.14
CA ARG A 35 7.37 -3.97 -1.44
C ARG A 35 6.28 -4.77 -2.14
N LYS A 36 5.00 -4.57 -1.80
CA LYS A 36 3.88 -5.24 -2.50
C LYS A 36 3.76 -4.78 -3.95
N ILE A 37 3.92 -3.48 -4.19
CA ILE A 37 3.92 -2.89 -5.55
C ILE A 37 5.13 -3.37 -6.34
N ASP A 38 6.32 -3.32 -5.75
CA ASP A 38 7.58 -3.80 -6.36
C ASP A 38 7.51 -5.31 -6.70
N ALA A 39 6.74 -6.09 -5.94
CA ALA A 39 6.47 -7.51 -6.21
C ALA A 39 5.45 -7.75 -7.34
N GLY A 40 4.88 -6.69 -7.92
CA GLY A 40 3.99 -6.74 -9.07
C GLY A 40 2.52 -6.46 -8.78
N ALA A 41 2.17 -5.88 -7.63
CA ALA A 41 0.81 -5.37 -7.43
C ALA A 41 0.58 -4.10 -8.28
N ASN A 42 -0.58 -4.05 -8.94
CA ASN A 42 -0.95 -2.99 -9.88
C ASN A 42 -1.72 -1.84 -9.22
N ARG A 43 -2.35 -2.11 -8.08
CA ARG A 43 -3.21 -1.15 -7.39
C ARG A 43 -3.24 -1.41 -5.89
N ALA A 44 -3.37 -0.34 -5.13
CA ALA A 44 -3.71 -0.39 -3.72
C ALA A 44 -5.15 0.08 -3.49
N ILE A 45 -5.90 -0.63 -2.64
CA ILE A 45 -7.22 -0.21 -2.15
C ILE A 45 -7.12 -0.06 -0.65
N THR A 46 -7.48 1.11 -0.14
CA THR A 46 -7.34 1.39 1.29
C THR A 46 -8.39 0.65 2.11
N GLN A 47 -8.08 0.38 3.38
CA GLN A 47 -9.11 0.21 4.40
C GLN A 47 -10.00 1.47 4.46
N PHE A 48 -11.24 1.33 4.95
CA PHE A 48 -12.09 2.50 5.21
C PHE A 48 -11.44 3.42 6.24
N PHE A 49 -11.80 4.70 6.16
CA PHE A 49 -11.45 5.75 7.10
C PHE A 49 -12.60 6.76 7.11
N PHE A 50 -12.74 7.53 8.19
CA PHE A 50 -13.79 8.55 8.31
C PHE A 50 -13.28 9.98 8.14
N ASP A 51 -11.96 10.18 8.18
CA ASP A 51 -11.31 11.48 7.98
C ASP A 51 -10.53 11.51 6.66
N ASN A 52 -10.88 12.46 5.79
CA ASN A 52 -10.22 12.65 4.50
C ASN A 52 -8.76 13.08 4.65
N GLU A 53 -8.40 13.83 5.71
CA GLU A 53 -7.01 14.25 5.92
C GLU A 53 -6.08 13.05 6.13
N THR A 54 -6.57 11.99 6.78
CA THR A 54 -5.84 10.73 6.96
C THR A 54 -5.41 10.14 5.62
N TYR A 55 -6.35 10.06 4.67
CA TYR A 55 -6.03 9.57 3.33
C TYR A 55 -5.09 10.48 2.56
N LEU A 56 -5.30 11.79 2.62
CA LEU A 56 -4.47 12.75 1.89
C LEU A 56 -3.01 12.70 2.37
N ARG A 57 -2.77 12.68 3.68
CA ARG A 57 -1.42 12.53 4.27
C ARG A 57 -0.78 11.19 3.89
N PHE A 58 -1.55 10.11 3.92
CA PHE A 58 -1.09 8.79 3.50
C PHE A 58 -0.69 8.76 2.02
N ARG A 59 -1.53 9.32 1.14
CA ARG A 59 -1.25 9.44 -0.30
C ARG A 59 0.05 10.22 -0.54
N ASP A 60 0.24 11.35 0.14
CA ASP A 60 1.43 12.17 -0.02
C ASP A 60 2.69 11.43 0.44
N LYS A 61 2.61 10.63 1.52
CA LYS A 61 3.70 9.73 1.95
C LYS A 61 4.00 8.64 0.91
N CYS A 62 2.97 8.03 0.30
CA CYS A 62 3.16 7.03 -0.77
C CYS A 62 3.92 7.63 -1.96
N VAL A 63 3.52 8.81 -2.41
CA VAL A 63 4.20 9.53 -3.51
C VAL A 63 5.65 9.85 -3.13
N ALA A 64 5.90 10.33 -1.90
CA ALA A 64 7.25 10.60 -1.43
C ALA A 64 8.15 9.35 -1.37
N ALA A 65 7.57 8.16 -1.18
CA ALA A 65 8.26 6.87 -1.23
C ALA A 65 8.38 6.27 -2.66
N GLY A 66 7.91 6.99 -3.68
CA GLY A 66 7.92 6.54 -5.07
C GLY A 66 6.95 5.40 -5.34
N ILE A 67 5.76 5.45 -4.73
CA ILE A 67 4.62 4.61 -5.07
C ILE A 67 3.70 5.47 -5.96
N GLU A 68 3.57 5.11 -7.24
CA GLU A 68 2.77 5.81 -8.27
C GLU A 68 1.39 5.19 -8.48
#